data_AF-A0A818EAB4-F1
#
_entry.id   AF-A0A818EAB4-F1
#
_cell.length_a   1.000
_cell.length_b   1.000
_cell.length_c   1.000
_cell.angle_alpha   90.00
_cell.angle_beta   90.00
_cell.angle_gamma   90.00
#
_symmetry.space_group_name_H-M   'P 1'
#
loop_
_entity.id
_entity.type
_entity.pdbx_description
1 polymer ?
#
loop_
_entity_poly.entity_id
_entity_poly.type
_entity_poly.pdbx_seq_one_letter_code
_entity_poly.pdbx_strand_id
1 'polypeptide(L)'
;MSKPVKFVRGFREPKQKDIDEALGNDASFSNEFKASFNSLPKPTNDLDWLANYREKGQTYAKFLDQCPFLDDRSSLQKYIYLTLLDNDDRLSILNIDRLVDYTKRFFQMEVKLLPLFTNVNWNDKKRTLACTVKGRNNSTSETTLRARYDSTTGHSQICVNHVLNLLKRAVPSDARCLVAITLHDLYSDSSDLFIAGLAQGNCRIAAFSFFRYDPRLEISEEFWFDWKIKKTKSKLMSTIILLRSCRLLTHEIGHLLGIDHCIYYDCLMNGSGHLEEDFSQSLFLCPVDLRKLSELVEFDFIQRYEQMLDFCTENKFTDETDILKKRLEILKNEKPAIETKKRSNNGDEVKRSSKRLKKTVIPNPVE
;
A
#
# COMPACT_ATOMS: atom_id res chain seq x y z
N MET A 1 25.76 24.58 6.57
CA MET A 1 24.97 23.40 7.00
C MET A 1 23.56 23.90 7.29
N SER A 2 22.55 23.41 6.57
CA SER A 2 21.15 23.67 6.90
C SER A 2 20.85 23.16 8.31
N LYS A 3 19.94 23.83 9.03
CA LYS A 3 19.51 23.34 10.35
C LYS A 3 18.81 21.98 10.14
N PRO A 4 19.03 20.99 11.03
CA PRO A 4 18.33 19.72 10.93
C PRO A 4 16.82 19.96 11.08
N VAL A 5 16.04 19.42 10.15
CA VAL A 5 14.58 19.42 10.23
C VAL A 5 14.18 18.55 11.42
N LYS A 6 13.20 19.03 12.19
CA LYS A 6 12.72 18.35 13.40
C LYS A 6 11.39 17.69 13.12
N PHE A 7 11.11 16.64 13.89
CA PHE A 7 9.75 16.13 14.00
C PHE A 7 8.78 17.24 14.43
N VAL A 8 7.52 17.09 14.01
CA VAL A 8 6.41 17.93 14.44
C VAL A 8 6.34 17.98 15.97
N ARG A 9 5.92 19.13 16.50
CA ARG A 9 5.76 19.32 17.94
C ARG A 9 4.85 18.23 18.53
N GLY A 10 5.38 17.50 19.52
CA GLY A 10 4.65 16.46 20.25
C GLY A 10 4.80 15.05 19.67
N PHE A 11 5.48 14.89 18.55
CA PHE A 11 6.03 13.61 18.12
C PHE A 11 7.44 13.44 18.69
N ARG A 12 7.79 12.22 19.07
CA ARG A 12 9.15 11.84 19.46
C ARG A 12 9.53 10.55 18.77
N GLU A 13 10.81 10.42 18.44
CA GLU A 13 11.36 9.18 17.92
C GLU A 13 11.04 8.00 18.89
N PRO A 14 10.58 6.86 18.36
CA PRO A 14 10.31 5.68 19.18
C PRO A 14 11.62 5.16 19.79
N LYS A 15 11.56 4.77 21.06
CA LYS A 15 12.65 4.05 21.72
C LYS A 15 12.40 2.55 21.60
N GLN A 16 13.43 1.74 21.87
CA GLN A 16 13.31 0.28 21.85
C GLN A 16 12.11 -0.24 22.65
N LYS A 17 11.83 0.35 23.84
CA LYS A 17 10.65 0.00 24.65
C LYS A 17 9.33 0.23 23.91
N ASP A 18 9.20 1.34 23.17
CA ASP A 18 7.99 1.65 22.41
C ASP A 18 7.81 0.65 21.25
N ILE A 19 8.92 0.25 20.63
CA ILE A 19 8.95 -0.74 19.55
C ILE A 19 8.58 -2.13 20.07
N ASP A 20 9.16 -2.55 21.20
CA ASP A 20 8.86 -3.83 21.84
C ASP A 20 7.38 -3.91 22.28
N GLU A 21 6.84 -2.80 22.82
CA GLU A 21 5.41 -2.68 23.14
C GLU A 21 4.54 -2.74 21.89
N ALA A 22 4.95 -2.05 20.81
CA ALA A 22 4.22 -2.05 19.55
C ALA A 22 4.22 -3.40 18.85
N LEU A 23 5.34 -4.13 18.90
CA LEU A 23 5.45 -5.48 18.38
C LEU A 23 4.68 -6.47 19.25
N GLY A 24 4.71 -6.31 20.57
CA GLY A 24 4.17 -7.25 21.55
C GLY A 24 5.04 -8.51 21.71
N ASN A 25 4.54 -9.51 22.44
CA ASN A 25 5.24 -10.78 22.60
C ASN A 25 5.18 -11.59 21.30
N ASP A 26 6.21 -11.51 20.47
CA ASP A 26 6.36 -12.31 19.25
C ASP A 26 7.62 -13.18 19.35
N ALA A 27 7.43 -14.50 19.30
CA ALA A 27 8.53 -15.46 19.27
C ALA A 27 8.99 -15.76 17.83
N SER A 28 8.27 -15.26 16.81
CA SER A 28 8.55 -15.49 15.39
C SER A 28 9.78 -14.74 14.90
N PHE A 29 10.14 -13.63 15.56
CA PHE A 29 11.27 -12.79 15.18
C PHE A 29 12.36 -12.78 16.25
N SER A 30 13.55 -13.23 15.88
CA SER A 30 14.73 -13.13 16.73
C SER A 30 15.15 -11.67 16.94
N ASN A 31 16.03 -11.45 17.92
CA ASN A 31 16.65 -10.14 18.12
C ASN A 31 17.57 -9.75 16.95
N GLU A 32 18.25 -10.72 16.34
CA GLU A 32 19.12 -10.48 15.19
C GLU A 32 18.32 -10.05 13.96
N PHE A 33 17.20 -10.74 13.68
CA PHE A 33 16.30 -10.36 12.59
C PHE A 33 15.73 -8.97 12.80
N LYS A 34 15.26 -8.64 14.02
CA LYS A 34 14.76 -7.29 14.35
C LYS A 34 15.84 -6.21 14.19
N ALA A 35 17.09 -6.52 14.51
CA ALA A 35 18.22 -5.59 14.34
C ALA A 35 18.63 -5.37 12.88
N SER A 36 18.14 -6.18 11.93
CA SER A 36 18.38 -6.00 10.49
C SER A 36 17.53 -4.90 9.83
N PHE A 37 16.66 -4.23 10.58
CA PHE A 37 15.81 -3.15 10.10
C PHE A 37 16.36 -1.80 10.54
N ASN A 38 16.31 -0.81 9.65
CA ASN A 38 16.74 0.55 9.96
C ASN A 38 15.73 1.21 10.89
N SER A 39 16.22 2.08 11.78
CA SER A 39 15.37 2.94 12.60
C SER A 39 14.54 3.88 11.74
N LEU A 40 13.47 4.43 12.32
CA LEU A 40 12.61 5.42 11.68
C LEU A 40 13.44 6.57 11.07
N PRO A 41 13.28 6.88 9.77
CA PRO A 41 13.97 7.99 9.14
C PRO A 41 13.65 9.32 9.83
N LYS A 42 14.65 10.18 9.96
CA LYS A 42 14.46 11.54 10.46
C LYS A 42 14.04 12.45 9.30
N PRO A 43 13.16 13.43 9.54
CA PRO A 43 12.85 14.44 8.56
C PRO A 43 14.11 15.12 8.03
N THR A 44 14.16 15.27 6.72
CA THR A 44 15.18 15.98 5.95
C THR A 44 14.62 17.22 5.24
N ASN A 45 13.30 17.28 5.05
CA ASN A 45 12.56 18.40 4.46
C ASN A 45 11.43 18.86 5.40
N ASP A 46 11.16 20.17 5.47
CA ASP A 46 10.06 20.73 6.26
C ASP A 46 8.67 20.27 5.77
N LEU A 47 8.57 19.71 4.56
CA LEU A 47 7.36 19.10 4.01
C LEU A 47 7.23 17.59 4.29
N ASP A 48 8.23 16.96 4.92
CA ASP A 48 8.18 15.55 5.27
C ASP A 48 6.98 15.25 6.20
N TRP A 49 6.42 14.06 6.11
CA TRP A 49 5.21 13.68 6.82
C TRP A 49 5.35 13.92 8.33
N LEU A 50 6.42 13.41 8.94
CA LEU A 50 6.62 13.53 10.38
C LEU A 50 7.16 14.89 10.82
N ALA A 51 7.47 15.81 9.90
CA ALA A 51 7.70 17.22 10.22
C ALA A 51 6.38 17.98 10.42
N ASN A 52 5.28 17.50 9.81
CA ASN A 52 3.98 18.19 9.78
C ASN A 52 2.87 17.45 10.54
N TYR A 53 2.90 16.12 10.56
CA TYR A 53 1.82 15.28 11.07
C TYR A 53 2.25 14.51 12.29
N ARG A 54 1.47 14.65 13.38
CA ARG A 54 1.68 13.91 14.61
C ARG A 54 1.09 12.52 14.48
N GLU A 55 1.73 11.70 13.66
CA GLU A 55 1.30 10.33 13.39
C GLU A 55 1.31 9.51 14.68
N LYS A 56 0.22 8.80 14.94
CA LYS A 56 0.07 8.02 16.18
C LYS A 56 0.68 6.63 16.04
N GLY A 57 0.72 6.14 14.80
CA GLY A 57 1.01 4.76 14.48
C GLY A 57 0.01 3.77 15.06
N GLN A 58 0.24 2.50 14.72
CA GLN A 58 -0.62 1.40 15.13
C GLN A 58 0.25 0.26 15.68
N THR A 59 0.08 -0.06 16.96
CA THR A 59 0.68 -1.25 17.56
C THR A 59 -0.01 -2.51 17.06
N TYR A 60 0.62 -3.67 17.15
CA TYR A 60 -0.01 -4.96 16.88
C TYR A 60 -1.28 -5.20 17.71
N ALA A 61 -1.30 -4.84 19.01
CA ALA A 61 -2.49 -4.98 19.85
C ALA A 61 -3.68 -4.14 19.35
N LYS A 62 -3.43 -2.86 18.99
CA LYS A 62 -4.44 -2.00 18.34
C LYS A 62 -4.91 -2.56 17.01
N PHE A 63 -4.00 -3.10 16.21
CA PHE A 63 -4.37 -3.73 14.94
C PHE A 63 -5.37 -4.88 15.15
N LEU A 64 -5.15 -5.75 16.14
CA LEU A 64 -6.09 -6.83 16.45
C LEU A 64 -7.49 -6.31 16.87
N ASP A 65 -7.56 -5.17 17.54
CA ASP A 65 -8.82 -4.55 17.97
C ASP A 65 -9.55 -3.81 16.83
N GLN A 66 -8.79 -3.19 15.93
CA GLN A 66 -9.31 -2.27 14.92
C GLN A 66 -9.51 -2.93 13.56
N CYS A 67 -8.77 -3.99 13.24
CA CYS A 67 -8.79 -4.59 11.91
C CYS A 67 -10.15 -5.26 11.66
N PRO A 68 -10.96 -4.76 10.70
CA PRO A 68 -12.29 -5.30 10.45
C PRO A 68 -12.26 -6.67 9.75
N PHE A 69 -11.05 -7.14 9.42
CA PHE A 69 -10.80 -8.28 8.56
C PHE A 69 -10.28 -9.52 9.29
N LEU A 70 -10.36 -9.51 10.62
CA LEU A 70 -10.06 -10.65 11.50
C LEU A 70 -11.33 -11.41 11.92
N ASP A 71 -12.51 -11.03 11.41
CA ASP A 71 -13.78 -11.74 11.66
C ASP A 71 -13.96 -12.95 10.72
N ASP A 72 -14.84 -13.91 11.06
CA ASP A 72 -15.04 -15.13 10.26
C ASP A 72 -15.42 -14.87 8.79
N ARG A 73 -15.96 -13.69 8.45
CA ARG A 73 -16.33 -13.32 7.08
C ARG A 73 -15.11 -13.05 6.19
N SER A 74 -13.97 -12.77 6.80
CA SER A 74 -12.67 -12.66 6.11
C SER A 74 -12.26 -13.93 5.37
N SER A 75 -12.62 -15.10 5.90
CA SER A 75 -12.28 -16.42 5.31
C SER A 75 -12.88 -16.64 3.92
N LEU A 76 -13.93 -15.89 3.57
CA LEU A 76 -14.57 -15.89 2.25
C LEU A 76 -13.89 -14.94 1.26
N GLN A 77 -13.07 -14.00 1.74
CA GLN A 77 -12.43 -12.95 0.95
C GLN A 77 -10.99 -13.34 0.59
N LYS A 78 -10.85 -14.14 -0.47
CA LYS A 78 -9.63 -14.88 -0.77
C LYS A 78 -8.67 -14.18 -1.74
N TYR A 79 -9.14 -13.15 -2.43
CA TYR A 79 -8.41 -12.58 -3.58
C TYR A 79 -8.18 -11.08 -3.45
N ILE A 80 -7.00 -10.62 -3.85
CA ILE A 80 -6.76 -9.22 -4.17
C ILE A 80 -7.11 -9.03 -5.64
N TYR A 81 -8.01 -8.10 -5.94
CA TYR A 81 -8.34 -7.76 -7.33
C TYR A 81 -7.65 -6.46 -7.72
N LEU A 82 -6.95 -6.48 -8.86
CA LEU A 82 -6.45 -5.27 -9.51
C LEU A 82 -7.27 -5.01 -10.78
N THR A 83 -7.51 -3.75 -11.08
CA THR A 83 -8.14 -3.33 -12.34
C THR A 83 -7.40 -2.13 -12.90
N LEU A 84 -7.36 -2.03 -14.22
CA LEU A 84 -6.75 -0.90 -14.92
C LEU A 84 -7.86 0.02 -15.40
N LEU A 85 -7.74 1.31 -15.07
CA LEU A 85 -8.62 2.32 -15.64
C LEU A 85 -8.20 2.64 -17.08
N ASP A 86 -6.90 2.57 -17.39
CA ASP A 86 -6.37 2.87 -18.72
C ASP A 86 -6.61 1.74 -19.71
N ASN A 87 -6.67 2.10 -20.99
CA ASN A 87 -6.72 1.15 -22.11
C ASN A 87 -5.61 1.44 -23.14
N ASP A 88 -4.53 2.06 -22.67
CA ASP A 88 -3.47 2.66 -23.50
C ASP A 88 -2.19 1.81 -23.43
N ASP A 89 -1.46 1.76 -24.55
CA ASP A 89 -0.11 1.21 -24.67
C ASP A 89 0.87 1.78 -23.63
N ARG A 90 0.59 2.96 -23.06
CA ARG A 90 1.34 3.51 -21.92
C ARG A 90 1.44 2.51 -20.75
N LEU A 91 0.45 1.64 -20.54
CA LEU A 91 0.50 0.57 -19.53
C LEU A 91 1.66 -0.40 -19.70
N SER A 92 2.21 -0.53 -20.92
CA SER A 92 3.40 -1.34 -21.17
C SER A 92 4.59 -0.92 -20.30
N ILE A 93 4.67 0.35 -19.89
CA ILE A 93 5.73 0.84 -19.01
C ILE A 93 5.63 0.28 -17.59
N LEU A 94 4.42 0.00 -17.11
CA LEU A 94 4.17 -0.50 -15.76
C LEU A 94 4.39 -2.00 -15.65
N ASN A 95 4.31 -2.72 -16.77
CA ASN A 95 4.34 -4.19 -16.82
C ASN A 95 3.41 -4.79 -15.76
N ILE A 96 2.11 -4.70 -16.00
CA ILE A 96 1.07 -5.08 -15.03
C ILE A 96 1.25 -6.52 -14.50
N ASP A 97 1.75 -7.44 -15.33
CA ASP A 97 2.01 -8.81 -14.93
C ASP A 97 3.06 -8.89 -13.82
N ARG A 98 4.07 -8.01 -13.84
CA ARG A 98 5.07 -7.89 -12.76
C ARG A 98 4.49 -7.29 -11.49
N LEU A 99 3.56 -6.34 -11.60
CA LEU A 99 2.85 -5.81 -10.43
C LEU A 99 1.94 -6.87 -9.79
N VAL A 100 1.25 -7.66 -10.60
CA VAL A 100 0.43 -8.80 -10.14
C VAL A 100 1.32 -9.83 -9.43
N ASP A 101 2.43 -10.24 -10.06
CA ASP A 101 3.39 -11.20 -9.50
C ASP A 101 4.00 -10.69 -8.18
N TYR A 102 4.45 -9.43 -8.15
CA TYR A 102 4.99 -8.81 -6.94
C TYR A 102 3.96 -8.79 -5.81
N THR A 103 2.74 -8.34 -6.09
CA THR A 103 1.66 -8.25 -5.11
C THR A 103 1.33 -9.63 -4.54
N LYS A 104 1.30 -10.66 -5.40
CA LYS A 104 1.08 -12.05 -5.00
C LYS A 104 2.15 -12.54 -4.04
N ARG A 105 3.43 -12.33 -4.38
CA ARG A 105 4.58 -12.73 -3.54
C ARG A 105 4.61 -11.94 -2.23
N PHE A 106 4.32 -10.65 -2.29
CA PHE A 106 4.37 -9.75 -1.14
C PHE A 106 3.32 -10.07 -0.08
N PHE A 107 2.08 -10.35 -0.49
CA PHE A 107 1.00 -10.66 0.44
C PHE A 107 0.81 -12.17 0.66
N GLN A 108 1.49 -13.02 -0.12
CA GLN A 108 1.22 -14.47 -0.19
C GLN A 108 -0.27 -14.77 -0.42
N MET A 109 -0.92 -13.95 -1.26
CA MET A 109 -2.33 -14.04 -1.61
C MET A 109 -2.50 -14.13 -3.12
N GLU A 110 -3.54 -14.82 -3.58
CA GLU A 110 -3.87 -14.85 -4.99
C GLU A 110 -4.36 -13.47 -5.47
N VAL A 111 -3.78 -13.00 -6.57
CA VAL A 111 -4.08 -11.70 -7.19
C VAL A 111 -4.73 -11.94 -8.55
N LYS A 112 -5.86 -11.27 -8.81
CA LYS A 112 -6.61 -11.39 -10.07
C LYS A 112 -6.75 -10.06 -10.77
N LEU A 113 -6.56 -10.05 -12.09
CA LEU A 113 -6.94 -8.92 -12.93
C LEU A 113 -8.44 -8.98 -13.23
N LEU A 114 -9.14 -7.90 -12.93
CA LEU A 114 -10.53 -7.69 -13.27
C LEU A 114 -10.63 -6.63 -14.37
N PRO A 115 -11.01 -6.96 -15.61
CA PRO A 115 -11.15 -5.99 -16.70
C PRO A 115 -12.46 -5.19 -16.53
N LEU A 116 -12.49 -4.32 -15.52
CA LEU A 116 -13.66 -3.55 -15.11
C LEU A 116 -13.98 -2.42 -16.09
N PHE A 117 -12.95 -1.72 -16.54
CA PHE A 117 -13.05 -0.57 -17.43
C PHE A 117 -12.69 -0.98 -18.86
N THR A 118 -13.50 -0.56 -19.82
CA THR A 118 -13.24 -0.70 -21.26
C THR A 118 -13.62 0.60 -21.98
N ASN A 119 -13.19 0.79 -23.22
CA ASN A 119 -13.51 1.98 -24.02
C ASN A 119 -13.19 3.29 -23.29
N VAL A 120 -12.07 3.34 -22.56
CA VAL A 120 -11.67 4.51 -21.79
C VAL A 120 -11.08 5.55 -22.72
N ASN A 121 -11.79 6.66 -22.90
CA ASN A 121 -11.45 7.69 -23.87
C ASN A 121 -11.67 9.09 -23.29
N TRP A 122 -10.72 9.98 -23.56
CA TRP A 122 -10.88 11.40 -23.24
C TRP A 122 -11.90 12.05 -24.18
N ASN A 123 -12.77 12.89 -23.62
CA ASN A 123 -13.72 13.69 -24.37
C ASN A 123 -13.31 15.17 -24.30
N ASP A 124 -12.71 15.69 -25.37
CA ASP A 124 -12.22 17.08 -25.44
C ASP A 124 -13.33 18.11 -25.23
N LYS A 125 -14.52 17.87 -25.80
CA LYS A 125 -15.65 18.81 -25.72
C LYS A 125 -16.16 18.96 -24.30
N LYS A 126 -16.24 17.84 -23.57
CA LYS A 126 -16.77 17.79 -22.19
C LYS A 126 -15.68 17.94 -21.14
N ARG A 127 -14.40 17.80 -21.51
CA ARG A 127 -13.24 17.75 -20.60
C ARG A 127 -13.40 16.68 -19.52
N THR A 128 -13.79 15.49 -19.96
CA THR A 128 -14.10 14.35 -19.08
C THR A 128 -13.54 13.06 -19.66
N LEU A 129 -13.31 12.05 -18.81
CA LEU A 129 -12.98 10.71 -19.28
C LEU A 129 -14.25 9.85 -19.36
N ALA A 130 -14.61 9.42 -20.57
CA ALA A 130 -15.69 8.45 -20.77
C ALA A 130 -15.15 7.02 -20.64
N CYS A 131 -15.92 6.12 -20.05
CA CYS A 131 -15.59 4.70 -20.03
C CYS A 131 -16.84 3.82 -19.98
N THR A 132 -16.70 2.59 -20.43
CA THR A 132 -17.66 1.52 -20.20
C THR A 132 -17.22 0.73 -18.96
N VAL A 133 -18.15 0.47 -18.04
CA VAL A 133 -17.90 -0.26 -16.80
C VAL A 133 -18.69 -1.55 -16.79
N LYS A 134 -18.01 -2.66 -16.52
CA LYS A 134 -18.62 -3.99 -16.36
C LYS A 134 -19.12 -4.20 -14.93
N GLY A 135 -20.42 -4.38 -14.75
CA GLY A 135 -21.03 -4.76 -13.49
C GLY A 135 -20.79 -6.23 -13.13
N ARG A 136 -21.17 -6.61 -11.90
CA ARG A 136 -21.00 -7.98 -11.37
C ARG A 136 -21.70 -9.08 -12.18
N ASN A 137 -22.76 -8.74 -12.91
CA ASN A 137 -23.54 -9.68 -13.73
C ASN A 137 -23.13 -9.65 -15.21
N ASN A 138 -21.91 -9.19 -15.54
CA ASN A 138 -21.44 -8.92 -16.90
C ASN A 138 -22.26 -7.86 -17.67
N SER A 139 -23.16 -7.13 -17.01
CA SER A 139 -23.82 -5.97 -17.61
C SER A 139 -22.80 -4.86 -17.87
N THR A 140 -22.90 -4.16 -18.98
CA THR A 140 -22.06 -3.00 -19.29
C THR A 140 -22.88 -1.72 -19.16
N SER A 141 -22.24 -0.67 -18.66
CA SER A 141 -22.84 0.67 -18.61
C SER A 141 -21.80 1.71 -19.02
N GLU A 142 -22.20 2.64 -19.87
CA GLU A 142 -21.38 3.81 -20.18
C GLU A 142 -21.50 4.84 -19.05
N THR A 143 -20.38 5.43 -18.69
CA THR A 143 -20.30 6.46 -17.67
C THR A 143 -19.24 7.49 -18.02
N THR A 144 -19.23 8.59 -17.30
CA THR A 144 -18.25 9.66 -17.45
C THR A 144 -17.66 9.99 -16.09
N LEU A 145 -16.33 10.00 -16.02
CA LEU A 145 -15.57 10.43 -14.87
C LEU A 145 -15.32 11.93 -14.96
N ARG A 146 -15.59 12.62 -13.84
CA ARG A 146 -15.26 14.03 -13.70
C ARG A 146 -13.74 14.19 -13.79
N ALA A 147 -13.30 15.18 -14.54
CA ALA A 147 -11.90 15.56 -14.66
C ALA A 147 -11.74 17.08 -14.57
N ARG A 148 -10.51 17.54 -14.30
CA ARG A 148 -10.07 18.91 -14.55
C ARG A 148 -9.03 18.89 -15.67
N TYR A 149 -9.00 19.94 -16.48
CA TYR A 149 -8.19 20.02 -17.69
C TYR A 149 -7.67 21.42 -17.92
N ASP A 150 -6.38 21.53 -18.20
CA ASP A 150 -5.74 22.75 -18.62
C ASP A 150 -5.44 22.68 -20.12
N SER A 151 -5.95 23.65 -20.87
CA SER A 151 -5.79 23.69 -22.33
C SER A 151 -4.41 24.16 -22.79
N THR A 152 -3.64 24.80 -21.92
CA THR A 152 -2.32 25.33 -22.25
C THR A 152 -1.28 24.21 -22.26
N THR A 153 -1.29 23.38 -21.21
CA THR A 153 -0.35 22.26 -21.06
C THR A 153 -0.93 20.94 -21.56
N GLY A 154 -2.23 20.90 -21.84
CA GLY A 154 -2.96 19.67 -22.18
C GLY A 154 -3.07 18.70 -21.00
N HIS A 155 -2.75 19.12 -19.78
CA HIS A 155 -2.78 18.24 -18.61
C HIS A 155 -4.21 17.96 -18.16
N SER A 156 -4.44 16.73 -17.72
CA SER A 156 -5.74 16.33 -17.15
C SER A 156 -5.55 15.56 -15.86
N GLN A 157 -6.47 15.77 -14.92
CA GLN A 157 -6.58 14.99 -13.69
C GLN A 157 -8.00 14.48 -13.51
N ILE A 158 -8.15 13.22 -13.11
CA ILE A 158 -9.44 12.56 -12.86
C ILE A 158 -9.79 12.69 -11.37
N CYS A 159 -11.05 12.97 -11.07
CA CYS A 159 -11.55 12.97 -9.70
C CYS A 159 -11.58 11.53 -9.16
N VAL A 160 -10.75 11.23 -8.17
CA VAL A 160 -10.62 9.87 -7.59
C VAL A 160 -11.96 9.34 -7.05
N ASN A 161 -12.78 10.24 -6.49
CA ASN A 161 -14.06 9.89 -5.86
C ASN A 161 -15.04 9.26 -6.86
N HIS A 162 -15.01 9.68 -8.12
CA HIS A 162 -15.84 9.08 -9.16
C HIS A 162 -15.38 7.65 -9.50
N VAL A 163 -14.06 7.40 -9.52
CA VAL A 163 -13.49 6.06 -9.72
C VAL A 163 -13.89 5.14 -8.57
N LEU A 164 -13.71 5.58 -7.32
CA LEU A 164 -14.09 4.81 -6.12
C LEU A 164 -15.59 4.45 -6.11
N ASN A 165 -16.46 5.37 -6.50
CA ASN A 165 -17.90 5.10 -6.60
C ASN A 165 -18.25 4.01 -7.63
N LEU A 166 -17.44 3.83 -8.67
CA LEU A 166 -17.60 2.72 -9.62
C LEU A 166 -17.06 1.41 -9.02
N LEU A 167 -15.89 1.44 -8.38
CA LEU A 167 -15.33 0.26 -7.70
C LEU A 167 -16.27 -0.27 -6.61
N LYS A 168 -16.92 0.61 -5.84
CA LYS A 168 -17.86 0.23 -4.78
C LYS A 168 -19.02 -0.62 -5.30
N ARG A 169 -19.48 -0.35 -6.53
CA ARG A 169 -20.54 -1.10 -7.20
C ARG A 169 -20.05 -2.41 -7.80
N ALA A 170 -18.75 -2.50 -8.10
CA ALA A 170 -18.15 -3.62 -8.83
C ALA A 170 -17.40 -4.63 -7.95
N VAL A 171 -16.91 -4.21 -6.76
CA VAL A 171 -16.05 -5.04 -5.89
C VAL A 171 -16.64 -6.44 -5.68
N PRO A 172 -15.95 -7.52 -6.06
CA PRO A 172 -16.45 -8.88 -5.87
C PRO A 172 -16.72 -9.23 -4.40
N SER A 173 -17.60 -10.20 -4.14
CA SER A 173 -17.88 -10.64 -2.77
C SER A 173 -16.68 -11.35 -2.14
N ASP A 174 -15.96 -12.14 -2.93
CA ASP A 174 -14.75 -12.89 -2.56
C ASP A 174 -13.46 -12.03 -2.62
N ALA A 175 -13.59 -10.74 -2.95
CA ALA A 175 -12.47 -9.80 -2.91
C ALA A 175 -12.11 -9.46 -1.46
N ARG A 176 -10.84 -9.61 -1.12
CA ARG A 176 -10.22 -8.94 0.03
C ARG A 176 -10.24 -7.44 -0.19
N CYS A 177 -9.83 -7.02 -1.39
CA CYS A 177 -9.98 -5.67 -1.88
C CYS A 177 -10.02 -5.63 -3.42
N LEU A 178 -10.51 -4.51 -3.95
CA LEU A 178 -10.44 -4.16 -5.37
C LEU A 178 -9.73 -2.81 -5.53
N VAL A 179 -8.60 -2.85 -6.23
CA VAL A 179 -7.76 -1.69 -6.48
C VAL A 179 -7.84 -1.29 -7.95
N ALA A 180 -8.14 -0.02 -8.24
CA ALA A 180 -7.91 0.56 -9.56
C ALA A 180 -6.52 1.20 -9.65
N ILE A 181 -5.78 0.86 -10.70
CA ILE A 181 -4.51 1.45 -11.06
C ILE A 181 -4.73 2.30 -12.30
N THR A 182 -4.11 3.48 -12.34
CA THR A 182 -4.13 4.33 -13.53
C THR A 182 -2.82 5.06 -13.83
N LEU A 183 -2.63 5.44 -15.10
CA LEU A 183 -1.62 6.40 -15.56
C LEU A 183 -2.20 7.78 -15.83
N HIS A 184 -3.47 7.99 -15.54
CA HIS A 184 -4.04 9.33 -15.44
C HIS A 184 -3.72 9.94 -14.07
N ASP A 185 -3.39 11.22 -14.04
CA ASP A 185 -3.17 11.94 -12.79
C ASP A 185 -4.50 12.10 -12.02
N LEU A 186 -4.44 12.21 -10.69
CA LEU A 186 -5.63 12.18 -9.81
C LEU A 186 -5.71 13.41 -8.91
N TYR A 187 -6.94 13.80 -8.57
CA TYR A 187 -7.25 14.81 -7.55
C TYR A 187 -8.47 14.37 -6.72
N SER A 188 -8.60 14.86 -5.48
CA SER A 188 -9.77 14.61 -4.63
C SER A 188 -10.65 15.84 -4.48
N ASP A 189 -10.04 17.00 -4.23
CA ASP A 189 -10.66 18.32 -4.12
C ASP A 189 -10.04 19.33 -5.10
N SER A 190 -10.78 20.40 -5.38
CA SER A 190 -10.33 21.55 -6.15
C SER A 190 -9.04 22.20 -5.65
N SER A 191 -8.77 22.19 -4.33
CA SER A 191 -7.55 22.76 -3.73
C SER A 191 -6.31 21.86 -3.89
N ASP A 192 -6.49 20.58 -4.19
CA ASP A 192 -5.37 19.65 -4.28
C ASP A 192 -4.48 20.00 -5.46
N LEU A 193 -3.16 19.89 -5.30
CA LEU A 193 -2.25 19.80 -6.44
C LEU A 193 -2.41 18.44 -7.12
N PHE A 194 -2.41 17.37 -6.33
CA PHE A 194 -2.73 16.01 -6.74
C PHE A 194 -2.92 15.13 -5.51
N ILE A 195 -3.34 13.89 -5.76
CA ILE A 195 -3.20 12.80 -4.81
C ILE A 195 -2.58 11.59 -5.53
N ALA A 196 -1.70 10.85 -4.86
CA ALA A 196 -1.18 9.60 -5.41
C ALA A 196 -2.28 8.54 -5.52
N GLY A 197 -3.26 8.60 -4.61
CA GLY A 197 -4.44 7.76 -4.63
C GLY A 197 -5.31 7.98 -3.39
N LEU A 198 -6.37 7.19 -3.29
CA LEU A 198 -7.26 7.21 -2.13
C LEU A 198 -7.84 5.82 -1.88
N ALA A 199 -7.79 5.37 -0.63
CA ALA A 199 -8.39 4.13 -0.16
C ALA A 199 -9.67 4.37 0.65
N GLN A 200 -10.65 3.47 0.49
CA GLN A 200 -11.85 3.39 1.34
C GLN A 200 -11.93 1.98 1.95
N GLY A 201 -11.21 1.76 3.05
CA GLY A 201 -11.07 0.46 3.72
C GLY A 201 -12.41 -0.21 4.04
N ASN A 202 -13.39 0.53 4.56
CA ASN A 202 -14.75 0.02 4.84
C ASN A 202 -15.49 -0.50 3.61
N CYS A 203 -15.11 -0.04 2.41
CA CYS A 203 -15.67 -0.49 1.14
C CYS A 203 -14.77 -1.50 0.42
N ARG A 204 -13.57 -1.80 0.97
CA ARG A 204 -12.55 -2.69 0.39
C ARG A 204 -12.10 -2.25 -1.01
N ILE A 205 -12.03 -0.95 -1.25
CA ILE A 205 -11.68 -0.40 -2.56
C ILE A 205 -10.66 0.70 -2.44
N ALA A 206 -9.85 0.85 -3.47
CA ALA A 206 -8.97 2.00 -3.61
C ALA A 206 -8.65 2.31 -5.08
N ALA A 207 -8.17 3.52 -5.33
CA ALA A 207 -7.73 3.94 -6.65
C ALA A 207 -6.44 4.75 -6.53
N PHE A 208 -5.41 4.40 -7.31
CA PHE A 208 -4.10 5.03 -7.28
C PHE A 208 -3.59 5.32 -8.69
N SER A 209 -2.72 6.33 -8.79
CA SER A 209 -2.08 6.75 -10.02
C SER A 209 -0.57 6.59 -9.95
N PHE A 210 -0.01 5.97 -11.00
CA PHE A 210 1.43 5.94 -11.23
C PHE A 210 1.90 7.06 -12.15
N PHE A 211 1.04 8.01 -12.54
CA PHE A 211 1.42 9.12 -13.44
C PHE A 211 2.66 9.87 -12.92
N ARG A 212 2.64 10.26 -11.64
CA ARG A 212 3.73 11.03 -11.00
C ARG A 212 4.91 10.19 -10.54
N TYR A 213 4.84 8.87 -10.73
CA TYR A 213 5.91 7.95 -10.37
C TYR A 213 6.89 7.70 -11.52
N ASP A 214 6.55 8.16 -12.73
CA ASP A 214 7.44 8.12 -13.88
C ASP A 214 8.68 9.00 -13.63
N PRO A 215 9.90 8.43 -13.59
CA PRO A 215 11.13 9.18 -13.33
C PRO A 215 11.49 10.21 -14.42
N ARG A 216 10.76 10.21 -15.54
CA ARG A 216 10.93 11.20 -16.62
C ARG A 216 10.08 12.43 -16.40
N LEU A 217 9.12 12.39 -15.47
CA LEU A 217 8.19 13.48 -15.23
C LEU A 217 8.87 14.58 -14.39
N GLU A 218 8.70 15.81 -14.84
CA GLU A 218 8.95 17.02 -14.05
C GLU A 218 7.61 17.70 -13.84
N ILE A 219 7.28 18.03 -12.59
CA ILE A 219 6.01 18.63 -12.20
C ILE A 219 6.27 19.91 -11.42
N SER A 220 5.35 20.86 -11.50
CA SER A 220 5.37 22.05 -10.65
C SER A 220 4.91 21.72 -9.23
N GLU A 221 5.57 22.34 -8.25
CA GLU A 221 5.16 22.33 -6.84
C GLU A 221 3.98 23.27 -6.55
N GLU A 222 3.62 24.14 -7.49
CA GLU A 222 2.58 25.18 -7.31
C GLU A 222 1.38 24.99 -8.23
N PHE A 223 1.59 24.43 -9.42
CA PHE A 223 0.57 24.32 -10.45
C PHE A 223 0.32 22.87 -10.83
N TRP A 224 -0.87 22.36 -10.51
CA TRP A 224 -1.24 20.96 -10.79
C TRP A 224 -1.12 20.59 -12.27
N PHE A 225 -1.25 21.56 -13.18
CA PHE A 225 -1.26 21.40 -14.62
C PHE A 225 0.10 21.58 -15.30
N ASP A 226 1.12 22.10 -14.61
CA ASP A 226 2.43 22.30 -15.23
C ASP A 226 3.27 21.03 -15.08
N TRP A 227 3.55 20.41 -16.22
CA TRP A 227 4.29 19.16 -16.31
C TRP A 227 5.13 19.10 -17.59
N LYS A 228 6.24 18.38 -17.51
CA LYS A 228 7.10 18.05 -18.66
C LYS A 228 7.55 16.61 -18.56
N ILE A 229 7.71 15.95 -19.69
CA ILE A 229 8.28 14.61 -19.74
C ILE A 229 9.60 14.61 -20.51
N LYS A 230 10.65 14.11 -19.88
CA LYS A 230 11.95 13.92 -20.51
C LYS A 230 11.84 12.87 -21.60
N LYS A 231 12.35 13.19 -22.80
CA LYS A 231 12.33 12.27 -23.96
C LYS A 231 13.27 11.07 -23.79
N THR A 232 14.20 11.12 -22.85
CA THR A 232 15.16 10.04 -22.59
C THR A 232 14.44 8.80 -22.08
N LYS A 233 14.56 7.70 -22.82
CA LYS A 233 14.13 6.36 -22.39
C LYS A 233 15.38 5.55 -22.07
N SER A 234 15.41 4.92 -20.90
CA SER A 234 16.44 3.94 -20.56
C SER A 234 15.80 2.78 -19.81
N LYS A 235 16.43 1.60 -19.88
CA LYS A 235 15.98 0.42 -19.13
C LYS A 235 15.95 0.69 -17.61
N LEU A 236 16.83 1.56 -17.13
CA LEU A 236 16.86 2.01 -15.73
C LEU A 236 15.55 2.71 -15.35
N MET A 237 14.95 3.52 -16.23
CA MET A 237 13.68 4.21 -15.95
C MET A 237 12.52 3.22 -15.75
N SER A 238 12.47 2.14 -16.55
CA SER A 238 11.48 1.07 -16.38
C SER A 238 11.67 0.31 -15.06
N THR A 239 12.91 0.08 -14.64
CA THR A 239 13.21 -0.50 -13.32
C THR A 239 12.74 0.44 -12.20
N ILE A 240 13.03 1.73 -12.29
CA ILE A 240 12.65 2.72 -11.26
C ILE A 240 11.13 2.84 -11.13
N ILE A 241 10.40 2.99 -12.23
CA ILE A 241 8.94 3.12 -12.17
C ILE A 241 8.28 1.84 -11.64
N LEU A 242 8.80 0.65 -11.98
CA LEU A 242 8.30 -0.61 -11.42
C LEU A 242 8.53 -0.69 -9.91
N LEU A 243 9.74 -0.37 -9.43
CA LEU A 243 10.07 -0.36 -8.00
C LEU A 243 9.13 0.57 -7.22
N ARG A 244 9.00 1.80 -7.72
CA ARG A 244 8.10 2.83 -7.20
C ARG A 244 6.63 2.38 -7.18
N SER A 245 6.18 1.75 -8.26
CA SER A 245 4.81 1.25 -8.39
C SER A 245 4.55 0.07 -7.45
N CYS A 246 5.52 -0.84 -7.30
CA CYS A 246 5.47 -1.93 -6.32
C CYS A 246 5.29 -1.39 -4.90
N ARG A 247 6.08 -0.37 -4.53
CA ARG A 247 6.02 0.28 -3.22
C ARG A 247 4.66 0.91 -2.94
N LEU A 248 4.22 1.82 -3.81
CA LEU A 248 2.93 2.49 -3.61
C LEU A 248 1.78 1.46 -3.58
N LEU A 249 1.77 0.49 -4.49
CA LEU A 249 0.71 -0.50 -4.56
C LEU A 249 0.60 -1.32 -3.26
N THR A 250 1.71 -1.80 -2.72
CA THR A 250 1.68 -2.60 -1.50
C THR A 250 1.46 -1.76 -0.24
N HIS A 251 1.93 -0.51 -0.19
CA HIS A 251 1.58 0.44 0.87
C HIS A 251 0.06 0.61 0.96
N GLU A 252 -0.58 0.91 -0.16
CA GLU A 252 -2.00 1.19 -0.19
C GLU A 252 -2.87 -0.06 0.04
N ILE A 253 -2.44 -1.22 -0.47
CA ILE A 253 -3.08 -2.49 -0.10
C ILE A 253 -2.92 -2.76 1.41
N GLY A 254 -1.80 -2.36 2.02
CA GLY A 254 -1.60 -2.41 3.47
C GLY A 254 -2.71 -1.68 4.23
N HIS A 255 -3.04 -0.45 3.82
CA HIS A 255 -4.18 0.30 4.38
C HIS A 255 -5.51 -0.43 4.17
N LEU A 256 -5.72 -1.02 2.99
CA LEU A 256 -6.92 -1.82 2.71
C LEU A 256 -7.02 -3.10 3.53
N LEU A 257 -5.90 -3.56 4.11
CA LEU A 257 -5.82 -4.69 5.02
C LEU A 257 -5.85 -4.25 6.50
N GLY A 258 -6.03 -2.95 6.77
CA GLY A 258 -6.16 -2.39 8.12
C GLY A 258 -4.83 -2.05 8.79
N ILE A 259 -3.73 -2.05 8.05
CA ILE A 259 -2.41 -1.64 8.57
C ILE A 259 -2.30 -0.12 8.38
N ASP A 260 -2.26 0.63 9.48
CA ASP A 260 -2.06 2.09 9.42
C ASP A 260 -0.59 2.46 9.20
N HIS A 261 -0.32 3.75 9.06
CA HIS A 261 1.06 4.24 8.99
C HIS A 261 1.93 3.75 10.15
N CYS A 262 3.17 3.43 9.84
CA CYS A 262 4.17 2.96 10.77
C CYS A 262 5.11 4.08 11.20
N ILE A 263 5.41 4.11 12.50
CA ILE A 263 6.32 5.09 13.12
C ILE A 263 7.44 4.42 13.91
N TYR A 264 7.70 3.13 13.69
CA TYR A 264 8.61 2.33 14.51
C TYR A 264 9.97 2.07 13.83
N TYR A 265 9.97 1.96 12.51
CA TYR A 265 11.12 1.63 11.67
C TYR A 265 11.02 2.39 10.34
N ASP A 266 12.11 2.36 9.56
CA ASP A 266 12.06 2.53 8.11
C ASP A 266 11.24 1.36 7.52
N CYS A 267 10.02 1.65 7.15
CA CYS A 267 8.98 0.69 6.81
C CYS A 267 8.23 1.15 5.57
N LEU A 268 7.79 0.20 4.75
CA LEU A 268 6.87 0.44 3.65
C LEU A 268 5.65 1.28 4.07
N MET A 269 5.16 1.10 5.30
CA MET A 269 3.98 1.80 5.81
C MET A 269 4.31 3.17 6.41
N ASN A 270 5.50 3.74 6.27
CA ASN A 270 5.74 5.11 6.73
C ASN A 270 4.84 6.09 5.94
N GLY A 271 4.35 7.15 6.59
CA GLY A 271 3.61 8.20 5.87
C GLY A 271 4.56 9.06 5.02
N SER A 272 4.06 9.61 3.92
CA SER A 272 4.79 10.51 3.02
C SER A 272 4.01 11.81 2.79
N GLY A 273 4.70 12.95 2.85
CA GLY A 273 4.18 14.28 2.59
C GLY A 273 4.41 14.75 1.15
N HIS A 274 5.40 14.19 0.47
CA HIS A 274 5.70 14.46 -0.93
C HIS A 274 6.35 13.25 -1.63
N LEU A 275 6.53 13.34 -2.95
CA LEU A 275 6.97 12.23 -3.78
C LEU A 275 8.39 11.76 -3.46
N GLU A 276 9.33 12.66 -3.21
CA GLU A 276 10.71 12.28 -2.92
C GLU A 276 10.81 11.54 -1.58
N GLU A 277 10.00 11.93 -0.57
CA GLU A 277 9.88 11.18 0.67
C GLU A 277 9.33 9.77 0.38
N ASP A 278 8.24 9.66 -0.38
CA ASP A 278 7.63 8.39 -0.79
C ASP A 278 8.61 7.48 -1.57
N PHE A 279 9.39 8.06 -2.47
CA PHE A 279 10.38 7.33 -3.27
C PHE A 279 11.54 6.80 -2.43
N SER A 280 11.83 7.45 -1.31
CA SER A 280 12.92 7.09 -0.39
C SER A 280 12.55 5.98 0.60
N GLN A 281 11.26 5.70 0.78
CA GLN A 281 10.79 4.73 1.77
C GLN A 281 11.22 3.29 1.45
N SER A 282 11.28 2.45 2.48
CA SER A 282 11.53 1.03 2.32
C SER A 282 10.52 0.35 1.39
N LEU A 283 10.96 -0.68 0.65
CA LEU A 283 10.06 -1.61 -0.03
C LEU A 283 9.48 -2.67 0.95
N PHE A 284 9.97 -2.73 2.19
CA PHE A 284 9.69 -3.83 3.11
C PHE A 284 8.90 -3.39 4.33
N LEU A 285 7.99 -4.26 4.78
CA LEU A 285 7.36 -4.14 6.10
C LEU A 285 8.39 -4.40 7.19
N CYS A 286 8.34 -3.60 8.24
CA CYS A 286 9.12 -3.83 9.46
C CYS A 286 8.53 -5.00 10.29
N PRO A 287 9.21 -5.47 11.35
CA PRO A 287 8.71 -6.58 12.17
C PRO A 287 7.31 -6.34 12.74
N VAL A 288 6.98 -5.10 13.12
CA VAL A 288 5.64 -4.76 13.65
C VAL A 288 4.56 -5.00 12.60
N ASP A 289 4.75 -4.51 11.37
CA ASP A 289 3.74 -4.63 10.32
C ASP A 289 3.76 -5.99 9.62
N LEU A 290 4.92 -6.67 9.59
CA LEU A 290 5.01 -8.08 9.20
C LEU A 290 4.17 -8.96 10.13
N ARG A 291 4.24 -8.71 11.44
CA ARG A 291 3.40 -9.43 12.41
C ARG A 291 1.92 -9.21 12.14
N LYS A 292 1.50 -7.95 11.95
CA LYS A 292 0.10 -7.62 11.61
C LYS A 292 -0.34 -8.33 10.33
N LEU A 293 0.49 -8.31 9.28
CA LEU A 293 0.17 -8.99 8.04
C LEU A 293 0.04 -10.50 8.24
N SER A 294 0.91 -11.12 9.03
CA SER A 294 0.86 -12.57 9.31
C SER A 294 -0.38 -13.03 10.07
N GLU A 295 -1.14 -12.13 10.70
CA GLU A 295 -2.45 -12.46 11.30
C GLU A 295 -3.57 -12.57 10.27
N LEU A 296 -3.41 -11.93 9.10
CA LEU A 296 -4.47 -11.83 8.11
C LEU A 296 -4.50 -12.99 7.14
N VAL A 297 -3.37 -13.67 6.98
CA VAL A 297 -3.14 -14.69 5.95
C VAL A 297 -2.25 -15.77 6.53
N GLU A 298 -2.37 -17.00 6.02
CA GLU A 298 -1.35 -18.01 6.28
C GLU A 298 -0.03 -17.54 5.68
N PHE A 299 1.00 -17.37 6.52
CA PHE A 299 2.22 -16.67 6.17
C PHE A 299 3.46 -17.53 6.44
N ASP A 300 4.31 -17.67 5.43
CA ASP A 300 5.65 -18.26 5.58
C ASP A 300 6.68 -17.17 5.30
N PHE A 301 7.27 -16.65 6.38
CA PHE A 301 8.26 -15.58 6.30
C PHE A 301 9.45 -15.92 5.40
N ILE A 302 9.96 -17.16 5.46
CA ILE A 302 11.13 -17.56 4.67
C ILE A 302 10.74 -17.63 3.20
N GLN A 303 9.67 -18.36 2.89
CA GLN A 303 9.20 -18.50 1.51
C GLN A 303 8.89 -17.14 0.90
N ARG A 304 8.23 -16.25 1.63
CA ARG A 304 7.96 -14.88 1.17
C ARG A 304 9.23 -14.13 0.82
N TYR A 305 10.21 -14.14 1.73
CA TYR A 305 11.47 -13.42 1.49
C TYR A 305 12.26 -14.02 0.31
N GLU A 306 12.24 -15.35 0.12
CA GLU A 306 12.81 -16.03 -1.05
C GLU A 306 12.13 -15.57 -2.34
N GLN A 307 10.79 -15.60 -2.36
CA GLN A 307 10.01 -15.15 -3.52
C GLN A 307 10.24 -13.68 -3.84
N MET A 308 10.37 -12.82 -2.83
CA MET A 308 10.71 -11.40 -3.00
C MET A 308 12.13 -11.22 -3.50
N LEU A 309 13.09 -12.04 -3.06
CA LEU A 309 14.48 -12.00 -3.52
C LEU A 309 14.57 -12.35 -5.01
N ASP A 310 13.86 -13.39 -5.44
CA ASP A 310 13.79 -13.77 -6.85
C ASP A 310 13.24 -12.59 -7.68
N PHE A 311 12.12 -12.01 -7.25
CA PHE A 311 11.52 -10.88 -7.95
C PHE A 311 12.47 -9.68 -8.03
N CYS A 312 13.12 -9.30 -6.93
CA CYS A 312 14.05 -8.17 -6.91
C CYS A 312 15.26 -8.42 -7.80
N THR A 313 15.79 -9.65 -7.80
CA THR A 313 16.92 -10.06 -8.63
C THR A 313 16.57 -9.98 -10.13
N GLU A 314 15.43 -10.54 -10.53
CA GLU A 314 14.98 -10.53 -11.92
C GLU A 314 14.71 -9.11 -12.45
N ASN A 315 14.23 -8.20 -11.59
CA ASN A 315 13.91 -6.81 -11.94
C ASN A 315 15.07 -5.83 -11.69
N LYS A 316 16.21 -6.30 -11.17
CA LYS A 316 17.42 -5.50 -10.89
C LYS A 316 17.22 -4.43 -9.81
N PHE A 317 16.47 -4.76 -8.77
CA PHE A 317 16.32 -3.95 -7.56
C PHE A 317 17.51 -4.28 -6.64
N THR A 318 18.68 -3.72 -6.94
CA THR A 318 19.96 -4.15 -6.36
C THR A 318 19.99 -3.96 -4.85
N ASP A 319 19.55 -2.80 -4.38
CA ASP A 319 19.62 -2.42 -2.97
C ASP A 319 18.66 -3.30 -2.15
N GLU A 320 17.47 -3.53 -2.68
CA GLU A 320 16.46 -4.43 -2.12
C GLU A 320 16.93 -5.89 -2.10
N THR A 321 17.63 -6.32 -3.16
CA THR A 321 18.20 -7.67 -3.28
C THR A 321 19.21 -7.93 -2.17
N ASP A 322 20.10 -6.99 -1.89
CA ASP A 322 21.14 -7.14 -0.87
C ASP A 322 20.55 -7.15 0.55
N ILE A 323 19.54 -6.31 0.80
CA ILE A 323 18.76 -6.35 2.06
C ILE A 323 18.10 -7.71 2.25
N LEU A 324 17.46 -8.25 1.21
CA LEU A 324 16.76 -9.55 1.28
C LEU A 324 17.72 -10.71 1.52
N LYS A 325 18.88 -10.74 0.85
CA LYS A 325 19.91 -11.77 1.08
C LYS A 325 20.34 -11.82 2.53
N LYS A 326 20.69 -10.67 3.11
CA LYS A 326 21.10 -10.57 4.52
C LYS A 326 20.01 -11.06 5.47
N ARG A 327 18.76 -10.65 5.24
CA ARG A 327 17.62 -11.05 6.08
C ARG A 327 17.30 -12.54 5.96
N LEU A 328 17.39 -13.09 4.76
CA LEU A 328 17.19 -14.53 4.52
C LEU A 328 18.26 -15.39 5.18
N GLU A 329 19.51 -14.94 5.16
CA GLU A 329 20.61 -15.64 5.84
C GLU A 329 20.33 -15.77 7.34
N ILE A 330 19.93 -14.67 8.00
CA ILE A 330 19.53 -14.66 9.41
C ILE A 330 18.39 -15.66 9.65
N LEU A 331 17.29 -15.55 8.90
CA LEU A 331 16.12 -16.42 9.07
C LEU A 331 16.44 -17.91 8.85
N LYS A 332 17.29 -18.24 7.88
CA LYS A 332 17.69 -19.62 7.58
C LYS A 332 18.62 -20.20 8.65
N ASN A 333 19.53 -19.39 9.18
CA ASN A 333 20.45 -19.81 10.25
C ASN A 333 19.73 -20.03 11.59
N GLU A 334 18.56 -19.41 11.79
CA GLU A 334 17.74 -19.54 12.99
C GLU A 334 16.73 -20.70 12.93
N LYS A 335 16.39 -21.18 11.72
CA LYS A 335 15.47 -22.31 11.51
C LYS A 335 15.84 -23.60 12.28
N PRO A 336 17.13 -23.96 12.47
CA PRO A 336 17.52 -25.11 13.32
C PRO A 336 17.12 -24.97 14.80
N ALA A 337 16.86 -23.75 15.30
CA ALA A 337 16.56 -23.49 16.70
C ALA A 337 15.05 -23.49 17.03
N ILE A 338 14.17 -23.36 16.02
CA ILE A 338 12.72 -23.28 16.22
C ILE A 338 12.07 -24.68 16.20
N GLU A 339 12.61 -25.62 15.42
CA GLU A 339 12.06 -26.98 15.32
C GLU A 339 12.28 -27.84 16.60
N THR A 340 13.20 -27.46 17.48
CA THR A 340 13.44 -28.15 18.77
C THR A 340 12.44 -27.78 19.87
N LYS A 341 11.46 -26.89 19.60
CA LYS A 341 10.36 -26.55 20.52
C LYS A 341 8.97 -26.84 19.95
N LYS A 342 8.81 -27.91 19.17
CA LYS A 342 7.46 -28.47 18.93
C LYS A 342 6.90 -29.05 20.22
N ARG A 343 5.88 -28.36 20.74
CA ARG A 343 4.97 -28.70 21.83
C ARG A 343 4.79 -30.21 22.01
N SER A 344 5.21 -30.72 23.17
CA SER A 344 4.59 -31.89 23.77
C SER A 344 3.11 -31.57 24.01
N ASN A 345 2.24 -32.24 23.26
CA ASN A 345 0.80 -32.24 23.53
C ASN A 345 0.57 -33.03 24.83
N ASN A 346 0.40 -32.33 25.95
CA ASN A 346 -0.51 -32.80 27.00
C ASN A 346 -1.82 -32.03 26.82
N GLY A 347 -2.87 -32.77 26.50
CA GLY A 347 -4.21 -32.24 26.35
C GLY A 347 -4.76 -31.81 27.71
N ASP A 348 -5.39 -30.65 27.73
CA ASP A 348 -6.47 -30.32 28.65
C ASP A 348 -7.44 -29.39 27.92
N GLU A 349 -8.66 -29.88 27.73
CA GLU A 349 -9.80 -29.14 27.20
C GLU A 349 -10.14 -27.96 28.12
N VAL A 350 -10.03 -26.74 27.60
CA VAL A 350 -10.64 -25.56 28.24
C VAL A 350 -11.81 -25.09 27.39
N LYS A 351 -13.02 -25.43 27.86
CA LYS A 351 -14.30 -24.94 27.37
C LYS A 351 -14.32 -23.40 27.37
N ARG A 352 -14.43 -22.78 26.19
CA ARG A 352 -14.69 -21.34 26.06
C ARG A 352 -16.16 -21.05 26.38
N SER A 353 -16.39 -20.46 27.55
CA SER A 353 -17.68 -19.87 27.95
C SER A 353 -17.89 -18.54 27.22
N SER A 354 -18.87 -18.51 26.32
CA SER A 354 -19.39 -17.33 25.65
C SER A 354 -20.20 -16.45 26.63
N LYS A 355 -19.58 -15.41 27.19
CA LYS A 355 -20.30 -14.31 27.85
C LYS A 355 -20.43 -13.11 26.91
N ARG A 356 -21.63 -13.01 26.35
CA ARG A 356 -22.17 -11.92 25.52
C ARG A 356 -22.27 -10.64 26.37
N LEU A 357 -21.34 -9.70 26.21
CA LEU A 357 -21.48 -8.35 26.76
C LEU A 357 -22.41 -7.54 25.86
N LYS A 358 -23.55 -7.13 26.41
CA LYS A 358 -24.51 -6.21 25.78
C LYS A 358 -23.81 -4.87 25.52
N LYS A 359 -23.72 -4.46 24.25
CA LYS A 359 -23.29 -3.11 23.87
C LYS A 359 -24.35 -2.10 24.33
N THR A 360 -23.98 -1.23 25.26
CA THR A 360 -24.71 -0.01 25.58
C THR A 360 -24.55 0.97 24.43
N VAL A 361 -25.67 1.42 23.88
CA VAL A 361 -25.73 2.44 22.83
C VAL A 361 -25.43 3.79 23.48
N ILE A 362 -24.39 4.48 23.02
CA ILE A 362 -24.12 5.89 23.33
C ILE A 362 -24.46 6.70 22.07
N PRO A 363 -25.29 7.75 22.16
CA PRO A 363 -25.69 8.55 20.99
C PRO A 363 -24.55 9.47 20.51
N ASN A 364 -24.46 9.64 19.19
CA ASN A 364 -23.56 10.56 18.52
C ASN A 364 -23.76 12.01 19.00
N PRO A 365 -22.68 12.80 19.21
CA PRO A 365 -22.80 14.24 19.28
C PRO A 365 -22.98 14.81 17.88
N VAL A 366 -23.98 15.67 17.77
CA VAL A 366 -24.21 16.61 16.67
C VAL A 366 -23.18 17.73 16.80
N GLU A 367 -22.36 17.94 15.76
CA GLU A 367 -22.09 19.21 15.06
C GLU A 367 -21.03 18.99 13.97
#